data_AF-A0A8X6XIL7-F1
#
_entry.id   AF-A0A8X6XIL7-F1
#
_cell.length_a   1.000
_cell.length_b   1.000
_cell.length_c   1.000
_cell.angle_alpha   90.00
_cell.angle_beta   90.00
_cell.angle_gamma   90.00
#
_symmetry.space_group_name_H-M   'P 1'
#
loop_
_entity.id
_entity.type
_entity.pdbx_description
1 polymer ?
#
loop_
_entity_poly.entity_id
_entity_poly.type
_entity_poly.pdbx_seq_one_letter_code
_entity_poly.pdbx_strand_id
1 'polypeptide(L)'
;MTRRDWFRLFKNNDFKLDHKERSGTLKKLENKKLEEFLVQNSCQTLVELGKSLQVDGSTVSKLLITLEIIQKQGYWVPYELKKRDIERRFSTVS
;
A
#
# COMPACT_ATOMS: atom_id res chain seq x y z
N MET A 1 -17.19 13.98 20.17
CA MET A 1 -17.48 15.40 19.86
C MET A 1 -18.69 15.82 20.67
N THR A 2 -18.72 17.04 21.21
CA THR A 2 -19.81 17.50 22.11
C THR A 2 -20.71 18.53 21.42
N ARG A 3 -21.90 18.84 21.98
CA ARG A 3 -22.84 19.86 21.45
C ARG A 3 -22.18 21.23 21.25
N ARG A 4 -21.23 21.59 22.12
CA ARG A 4 -20.48 22.86 22.03
C ARG A 4 -19.52 22.88 20.83
N ASP A 5 -18.93 21.74 20.49
CA ASP A 5 -18.01 21.63 19.35
C ASP A 5 -18.75 21.82 18.02
N TRP A 6 -19.95 21.25 17.89
CA TRP A 6 -20.81 21.45 16.72
C TRP A 6 -21.23 22.90 16.53
N PHE A 7 -21.64 23.57 17.62
CA PHE A 7 -22.06 24.97 17.56
C PHE A 7 -20.92 25.90 17.11
N ARG A 8 -19.67 25.58 17.51
CA ARG A 8 -18.47 26.29 17.09
C ARG A 8 -18.16 26.08 15.60
N LEU A 9 -18.23 24.83 15.11
CA LEU A 9 -18.02 24.53 13.68
C LEU A 9 -19.04 25.24 12.79
N PHE A 10 -20.31 25.19 13.20
CA PHE A 10 -21.40 25.85 12.49
C PHE A 10 -21.21 27.38 12.39
N LYS A 11 -20.75 28.03 13.48
CA LYS A 11 -20.42 29.46 13.48
C LYS A 11 -19.24 29.81 12.56
N ASN A 12 -18.34 28.87 12.33
CA ASN A 12 -17.19 29.03 11.45
C ASN A 12 -17.49 28.63 9.99
N ASN A 13 -18.76 28.37 9.66
CA ASN A 13 -19.22 27.91 8.34
C ASN A 13 -18.57 26.57 7.91
N ASP A 14 -18.07 25.77 8.86
CA ASP A 14 -17.48 24.46 8.64
C ASP A 14 -18.54 23.38 8.83
N PHE A 15 -19.15 22.97 7.71
CA PHE A 15 -20.21 21.97 7.67
C PHE A 15 -19.71 20.56 7.36
N LYS A 16 -18.39 20.31 7.43
CA LYS A 16 -17.84 18.98 7.18
C LYS A 16 -18.33 18.02 8.27
N LEU A 17 -19.18 17.08 7.87
CA LEU A 17 -19.71 16.02 8.74
C LEU A 17 -18.68 14.90 8.97
N ASP A 18 -17.62 14.86 8.16
CA ASP A 18 -16.60 13.84 8.25
C ASP A 18 -15.84 13.94 9.57
N HIS A 19 -15.76 12.82 10.25
CA HIS A 19 -14.91 12.69 11.42
C HIS A 19 -13.47 12.96 10.95
N LYS A 20 -12.84 14.02 11.48
CA LYS A 20 -11.41 14.26 11.22
C LYS A 20 -10.65 12.96 11.44
N GLU A 21 -9.84 12.58 10.45
CA GLU A 21 -9.03 11.37 10.51
C GLU A 21 -8.26 11.40 11.83
N ARG A 22 -8.58 10.48 12.73
CA ARG A 22 -7.73 10.26 13.91
C ARG A 22 -6.46 9.62 13.38
N SER A 23 -5.39 10.41 13.25
CA SER A 23 -4.08 9.88 12.89
C SER A 23 -3.59 9.02 14.06
N GLY A 24 -3.90 7.73 14.02
CA GLY A 24 -3.29 6.76 14.91
C GLY A 24 -1.85 6.57 14.49
N THR A 25 -0.89 6.84 15.39
CA THR A 25 0.53 6.48 15.23
C THR A 25 0.71 5.04 14.75
N LEU A 26 -0.21 4.16 15.15
CA LEU A 26 -0.29 2.76 14.71
C LEU A 26 -0.35 2.62 13.18
N LYS A 27 -1.21 3.38 12.48
CA LYS A 27 -1.36 3.32 11.02
C LYS A 27 -0.06 3.67 10.29
N LYS A 28 0.71 4.63 10.81
CA LYS A 28 2.01 5.00 10.20
C LYS A 28 3.05 3.88 10.33
N LEU A 29 3.08 3.20 11.47
CA LEU A 29 3.99 2.06 11.68
C LEU A 29 3.59 0.87 10.81
N GLU A 30 2.29 0.59 10.69
CA GLU A 30 1.75 -0.46 9.82
C GLU A 30 2.07 -0.20 8.34
N ASN A 31 1.91 1.05 7.87
CA ASN A 31 2.26 1.44 6.50
C ASN A 31 3.73 1.18 6.19
N LYS A 32 4.65 1.60 7.08
CA LYS A 32 6.09 1.40 6.87
C LYS A 32 6.45 -0.08 6.76
N LYS A 33 5.88 -0.92 7.64
CA LYS A 33 6.10 -2.38 7.58
C LYS A 33 5.53 -2.98 6.29
N LEU A 34 4.35 -2.53 5.86
CA LEU A 34 3.73 -2.97 4.62
C LEU A 34 4.60 -2.62 3.39
N GLU A 35 5.16 -1.42 3.34
CA GLU A 35 6.11 -1.01 2.29
C GLU A 35 7.37 -1.90 2.27
N GLU A 36 7.95 -2.20 3.43
CA GLU A 36 9.12 -3.09 3.55
C GLU A 36 8.80 -4.50 3.01
N PHE A 37 7.63 -5.06 3.32
CA PHE A 37 7.20 -6.35 2.78
C PHE A 37 7.06 -6.33 1.25
N LEU A 38 6.49 -5.26 0.69
CA LEU A 38 6.30 -5.12 -0.76
C LEU A 38 7.61 -4.94 -1.53
N VAL A 39 8.61 -4.28 -0.93
CA VAL A 39 9.96 -4.17 -1.52
C VAL A 39 10.64 -5.54 -1.59
N GLN A 40 10.49 -6.36 -0.55
CA GLN A 40 11.07 -7.69 -0.52
C GLN A 40 10.38 -8.64 -1.49
N ASN A 41 9.03 -8.63 -1.51
CA ASN A 41 8.22 -9.49 -2.37
C ASN A 41 6.93 -8.76 -2.77
N SER A 42 6.90 -8.18 -3.97
CA SER A 42 5.73 -7.46 -4.47
C SER A 42 4.54 -8.36 -4.85
N CYS A 43 4.77 -9.67 -4.99
CA CYS A 43 3.81 -10.64 -5.51
C CYS A 43 3.13 -11.47 -4.40
N GLN A 44 2.74 -10.82 -3.30
CA GLN A 44 2.05 -11.46 -2.18
C GLN A 44 0.54 -11.25 -2.24
N THR A 45 -0.23 -12.17 -1.66
CA THR A 45 -1.68 -12.03 -1.52
C THR A 45 -2.05 -11.16 -0.32
N LEU A 46 -3.24 -10.54 -0.35
CA LEU A 46 -3.76 -9.77 0.79
C LEU A 46 -3.85 -10.59 2.08
N VAL A 47 -4.13 -11.90 1.97
CA VAL A 47 -4.24 -12.80 3.12
C VAL A 47 -2.87 -13.07 3.73
N GLU A 48 -1.83 -13.28 2.92
CA GLU A 48 -0.46 -13.45 3.41
C GLU A 48 0.06 -12.19 4.07
N LEU A 49 -0.18 -11.02 3.46
CA LEU A 49 0.16 -9.73 4.05
C LEU A 49 -0.58 -9.51 5.38
N GLY A 50 -1.86 -9.86 5.46
CA GLY A 50 -2.65 -9.78 6.68
C GLY A 50 -2.09 -10.67 7.79
N LYS A 51 -1.73 -11.92 7.46
CA LYS A 51 -1.09 -12.84 8.40
C LYS A 51 0.25 -12.32 8.92
N SER A 52 1.12 -11.80 8.04
CA SER A 52 2.42 -11.23 8.41
C SER A 52 2.29 -9.98 9.29
N LEU A 53 1.29 -9.15 9.01
CA LEU A 53 1.03 -7.91 9.76
C LEU A 53 0.11 -8.13 10.97
N GLN A 54 -0.41 -9.34 11.18
CA GLN A 54 -1.42 -9.67 12.20
C GLN A 54 -2.69 -8.80 12.11
N VAL A 55 -3.08 -8.42 10.89
CA VAL A 55 -4.29 -7.63 10.62
C VAL A 55 -5.19 -8.37 9.64
N ASP A 56 -6.47 -7.99 9.61
CA ASP A 56 -7.40 -8.54 8.64
C ASP A 56 -7.06 -8.10 7.20
N GLY A 57 -7.33 -8.95 6.21
CA GLY A 57 -7.07 -8.65 4.80
C GLY A 57 -7.80 -7.41 4.28
N SER A 58 -8.97 -7.08 4.82
CA SER A 58 -9.68 -5.82 4.49
C SER A 58 -8.95 -4.58 5.00
N THR A 59 -8.21 -4.71 6.09
CA THR A 59 -7.35 -3.64 6.63
C THR A 59 -6.17 -3.41 5.71
N VAL A 60 -5.49 -4.47 5.27
CA VAL A 60 -4.40 -4.39 4.29
C VAL A 60 -4.87 -3.71 3.00
N SER A 61 -6.05 -4.09 2.48
CA SER A 61 -6.62 -3.46 1.29
C SER A 61 -6.80 -1.93 1.44
N LYS A 62 -7.33 -1.48 2.59
CA LYS A 62 -7.46 -0.04 2.89
C LYS A 62 -6.10 0.66 2.99
N LEU A 63 -5.10 0.01 3.59
CA LEU A 63 -3.75 0.57 3.69
C LEU A 63 -3.10 0.71 2.31
N LEU A 64 -3.24 -0.31 1.44
CA LEU A 64 -2.74 -0.25 0.07
C LEU A 64 -3.36 0.91 -0.74
N ILE A 65 -4.69 1.12 -0.60
CA ILE A 65 -5.37 2.26 -1.22
C ILE A 65 -4.83 3.59 -0.67
N THR A 66 -4.61 3.67 0.65
CA THR A 66 -4.06 4.88 1.31
C THR A 66 -2.64 5.20 0.84
N LEU A 67 -1.86 4.16 0.50
CA LEU A 67 -0.51 4.28 -0.05
C LEU A 67 -0.48 4.43 -1.58
N GLU A 68 -1.64 4.48 -2.24
CA GLU A 68 -1.79 4.56 -3.70
C GLU A 68 -1.10 3.41 -4.46
N ILE A 69 -0.98 2.24 -3.82
CA ILE A 69 -0.36 1.05 -4.40
C ILE A 69 -1.40 0.28 -5.21
N ILE A 70 -1.08 0.01 -6.47
CA ILE A 70 -1.97 -0.70 -7.41
C ILE A 70 -1.35 -2.04 -7.79
N GLN A 71 -2.16 -3.10 -7.79
CA GLN A 71 -1.76 -4.41 -8.27
C GLN A 71 -1.66 -4.40 -9.80
N LYS A 72 -0.49 -4.78 -10.33
CA LYS A 72 -0.27 -5.01 -11.76
C LYS A 72 0.08 -6.47 -11.99
N GLN A 73 -0.37 -7.00 -13.11
CA GLN A 73 0.02 -8.35 -13.52
C GLN A 73 1.48 -8.35 -13.98
N GLY A 74 2.19 -9.44 -13.71
CA GLY A 74 3.56 -9.61 -14.19
C GLY A 74 3.63 -9.69 -15.71
N TYR A 75 4.81 -9.43 -16.26
CA TYR A 75 5.06 -9.56 -17.69
C TYR A 75 5.24 -11.04 -18.07
N TRP A 76 4.67 -11.41 -19.22
CA TRP A 76 4.97 -12.70 -19.82
C TRP A 76 6.35 -12.65 -20.49
N VAL A 77 7.24 -13.54 -20.08
CA VAL A 77 8.56 -13.71 -20.68
C VAL A 77 8.57 -15.02 -21.46
N PRO A 78 8.95 -15.03 -22.76
CA PRO A 78 8.80 -16.21 -23.61
C PRO A 78 9.54 -17.46 -23.15
N TYR A 79 10.72 -17.27 -22.55
CA TYR A 79 11.50 -18.35 -21.96
C TYR A 79 12.52 -17.80 -20.98
N GLU A 80 12.95 -18.66 -20.06
CA GLU A 80 14.02 -18.36 -19.12
C GLU A 80 15.38 -18.39 -19.83
N LEU A 81 16.04 -17.24 -19.91
CA LEU A 81 17.36 -17.11 -20.53
C LEU A 81 18.43 -17.78 -19.67
N LYS A 82 19.28 -18.60 -20.31
CA LYS A 82 20.50 -19.11 -19.67
C LYS A 82 21.56 -18.02 -19.63
N LYS A 83 22.50 -18.10 -18.69
CA LYS A 83 23.59 -17.12 -18.52
C LYS A 83 24.34 -16.79 -19.84
N ARG A 84 24.64 -17.82 -20.64
CA ARG A 84 25.30 -17.63 -21.95
C ARG A 84 24.47 -16.79 -22.94
N ASP A 85 23.15 -16.95 -22.93
CA ASP A 85 22.25 -16.23 -23.84
C ASP A 85 22.06 -14.78 -23.40
N ILE A 86 22.11 -14.52 -22.09
CA ILE A 86 22.17 -13.18 -21.51
C ILE A 86 23.45 -12.47 -21.98
N GLU A 87 24.61 -13.09 -21.78
CA GLU A 87 25.92 -12.53 -22.17
C GLU A 87 25.98 -12.21 -23.68
N ARG A 88 25.51 -13.13 -24.54
CA ARG A 88 25.42 -12.89 -25.99
C ARG A 88 24.59 -11.67 -26.32
N ARG A 89 23.39 -11.54 -25.74
CA ARG A 89 22.49 -10.39 -26.00
C ARG A 89 23.08 -9.06 -25.56
N PHE A 90 23.82 -9.02 -24.45
CA PHE A 90 24.52 -7.80 -24.02
C PHE A 90 25.70 -7.46 -24.92
N SER A 91 26.42 -8.46 -25.45
CA SER A 91 27.60 -8.23 -26.28
C SER A 91 27.34 -7.73 -27.71
N THR A 92 26.16 -7.98 -28.28
CA THR A 92 25.85 -7.57 -29.68
C THR A 92 25.41 -6.11 -29.83
N VAL A 93 25.29 -5.36 -28.72
CA VAL A 93 24.82 -3.97 -28.69
C VAL A 93 25.96 -3.00 -28.31
N SER A 94 27.21 -3.45 -28.31
CA SER A 94 28.43 -2.63 -28.19
C SER A 94 29.20 -2.62 -29.51
#